data_AF-K1QSB9-F1
#
_entry.id   AF-K1QSB9-F1
#
_cell.length_a   1.000
_cell.length_b   1.000
_cell.length_c   1.000
_cell.angle_alpha   90.00
_cell.angle_beta   90.00
_cell.angle_gamma   90.00
#
_symmetry.space_group_name_H-M   'P 1'
#
loop_
_entity.id
_entity.type
_entity.pdbx_description
1 polymer ?
#
loop_
_entity_poly.entity_id
_entity_poly.type
_entity_poly.pdbx_seq_one_letter_code
_entity_poly.pdbx_strand_id
1 'polypeptide(L)'
;MGHTRTVQIPGCLEFNVTTNACRGFCESYAIPSSQRTLSANTRHILTSRAECCGIEETHDITVSVGCADGLREVTFKSAKTCACSVCRYV
;
A
#
# COMPACT_ATOMS: atom_id res chain seq x y z
N MET A 1 10.30 3.18 2.38
CA MET A 1 11.34 2.91 1.35
C MET A 1 11.08 3.82 0.16
N GLY A 2 12.08 4.51 -0.38
CA GLY A 2 11.89 5.37 -1.55
C GLY A 2 11.60 4.56 -2.82
N HIS A 3 10.61 5.00 -3.59
CA HIS A 3 10.21 4.42 -4.86
C HIS A 3 10.01 5.55 -5.88
N THR A 4 10.82 5.53 -6.94
CA THR A 4 10.75 6.53 -8.01
C THR A 4 9.97 5.96 -9.19
N ARG A 5 9.02 6.74 -9.70
CA ARG A 5 8.27 6.42 -10.91
C ARG A 5 8.25 7.61 -11.85
N THR A 6 8.21 7.32 -13.14
CA THR A 6 8.02 8.31 -14.18
C THR A 6 6.53 8.56 -14.37
N VAL A 7 6.14 9.83 -14.35
CA VAL A 7 4.75 10.27 -14.46
C VAL A 7 4.58 11.03 -15.76
N GLN A 8 3.56 10.62 -16.53
CA GLN A 8 3.13 11.30 -17.74
C GLN A 8 1.71 11.81 -17.51
N ILE A 9 1.52 13.13 -17.60
CA ILE A 9 0.22 13.78 -17.55
C ILE A 9 -0.04 14.37 -18.94
N PRO A 10 -1.19 14.10 -19.59
CA PRO A 10 -1.50 14.69 -20.89
C PRO A 10 -1.39 16.21 -20.87
N GLY A 11 -0.62 16.77 -21.81
CA GLY A 11 -0.35 18.21 -21.90
C GLY A 11 0.77 18.72 -20.98
N CYS A 12 1.45 17.85 -20.24
CA CYS A 12 2.60 18.19 -19.39
C CYS A 12 3.86 17.45 -19.80
N LEU A 13 5.02 18.03 -19.49
CA LEU A 13 6.31 17.36 -19.62
C LEU A 13 6.36 16.14 -18.71
N GLU A 14 7.07 15.09 -19.15
CA GLU A 14 7.33 13.90 -18.36
C GLU A 14 8.30 14.23 -17.20
N PHE A 15 8.01 13.68 -16.01
CA PHE A 15 8.81 13.95 -14.82
C PHE A 15 8.87 12.73 -13.90
N ASN A 16 9.94 12.66 -13.10
CA ASN A 16 10.11 11.61 -12.10
C ASN A 16 9.60 12.08 -10.73
N VAL A 17 8.84 11.23 -10.06
CA VAL A 17 8.39 11.46 -8.68
C VAL A 17 8.91 10.34 -7.79
N THR A 18 9.56 10.71 -6.70
CA THR A 18 10.00 9.78 -5.66
C THR A 18 9.03 9.86 -4.49
N THR A 19 8.35 8.75 -4.21
CA THR A 19 7.43 8.60 -3.09
C THR A 19 7.91 7.51 -2.14
N ASN A 20 7.49 7.55 -0.89
CA ASN A 20 7.71 6.45 0.04
C ASN A 20 6.68 5.34 -0.18
N ALA A 21 7.16 4.11 -0.25
CA ALA A 21 6.38 2.88 -0.29
C ALA A 21 6.68 2.00 0.95
N CYS A 22 5.72 1.13 1.27
CA CYS A 22 5.84 0.18 2.38
C CYS A 22 6.43 -1.15 1.91
N ARG A 23 7.42 -1.64 2.67
CA ARG A 23 8.05 -2.95 2.50
C ARG A 23 8.51 -3.43 3.87
N GLY A 24 8.12 -4.64 4.23
CA GLY A 24 8.47 -5.24 5.52
C GLY A 24 8.02 -6.68 5.60
N PHE A 25 8.30 -7.30 6.75
CA PHE A 25 7.85 -8.65 7.08
C PHE A 25 6.79 -8.54 8.16
N CYS A 26 5.67 -9.24 7.96
CA CYS A 26 4.57 -9.30 8.92
C CYS A 26 4.33 -10.74 9.36
N GLU A 27 3.70 -10.90 10.52
CA GLU A 27 3.44 -12.22 11.08
C GLU A 27 2.47 -13.00 10.18
N SER A 28 2.81 -14.25 9.91
CA SER A 28 1.91 -15.20 9.27
C SER A 28 2.14 -16.60 9.82
N TYR A 29 1.05 -17.31 10.09
CA TYR A 29 1.10 -18.67 10.61
C TYR A 29 -0.19 -19.44 10.29
N ALA A 30 -0.13 -20.76 10.42
CA ALA A 30 -1.26 -21.65 10.32
C ALA A 30 -1.27 -22.63 11.49
N ILE A 31 -2.44 -22.83 12.08
CA ILE A 31 -2.66 -23.74 13.21
C ILE A 31 -3.88 -24.62 12.96
N PRO A 32 -3.95 -25.81 13.58
CA PRO A 32 -5.18 -26.60 13.58
C PRO A 32 -6.36 -25.75 14.07
N SER A 33 -7.50 -25.89 13.39
CA SER A 33 -8.70 -25.12 13.74
C SER A 33 -9.23 -25.49 15.12
N SER A 34 -9.72 -24.47 15.84
CA SER A 34 -10.30 -24.67 17.18
C SER A 34 -11.55 -25.55 17.14
N GLN A 35 -11.90 -26.17 18.26
CA GLN A 35 -13.14 -26.96 18.38
C GLN A 35 -14.39 -26.15 18.01
N ARG A 36 -14.40 -24.84 18.32
CA ARG A 36 -15.47 -23.92 17.94
C ARG A 36 -15.59 -23.74 16.43
N THR A 37 -14.46 -23.65 15.73
CA THR A 37 -14.43 -23.55 14.27
C THR A 37 -14.90 -24.86 13.64
N LEU A 38 -14.44 -25.99 14.16
CA LEU A 38 -14.80 -27.33 13.68
C LEU A 38 -16.28 -27.67 13.92
N SER A 39 -16.88 -27.20 15.02
CA SER A 39 -18.31 -27.39 15.27
C SER A 39 -19.20 -26.62 14.29
N ALA A 40 -18.71 -25.49 13.76
CA ALA A 40 -19.40 -24.72 12.72
C ALA A 40 -19.13 -25.28 11.31
N ASN A 41 -17.92 -25.80 11.06
CA ASN A 41 -17.55 -26.43 9.79
C ASN A 41 -16.50 -27.53 10.04
N THR A 42 -16.93 -28.79 10.01
CA THR A 42 -16.07 -29.95 10.26
C THR A 42 -14.97 -30.16 9.21
N ARG A 43 -15.06 -29.50 8.04
CA ARG A 43 -14.04 -29.56 6.99
C ARG A 43 -13.00 -28.43 7.11
N HIS A 44 -13.24 -27.41 7.93
CA HIS A 44 -12.28 -26.33 8.17
C HIS A 44 -11.27 -26.77 9.24
N ILE A 45 -10.32 -27.62 8.84
CA ILE A 45 -9.36 -28.25 9.76
C ILE A 45 -8.11 -27.41 10.07
N LEU A 46 -7.85 -26.38 9.26
CA LEU A 46 -6.69 -25.50 9.38
C LEU A 46 -7.14 -24.04 9.35
N THR A 47 -6.69 -23.25 10.33
CA THR A 47 -6.93 -21.81 10.37
C THR A 47 -5.60 -21.07 10.20
N SER A 48 -5.54 -20.19 9.20
CA SER A 48 -4.38 -19.36 8.92
C SER A 48 -4.60 -17.90 9.28
N ARG A 49 -3.57 -17.24 9.80
CA ARG A 49 -3.49 -15.79 10.00
C ARG A 49 -2.38 -15.24 9.11
N ALA A 50 -2.67 -14.18 8.39
CA ALA A 50 -1.69 -13.45 7.60
C ALA A 50 -1.99 -11.96 7.65
N GLU A 51 -0.92 -11.17 7.76
CA GLU A 51 -0.96 -9.72 7.70
C GLU A 51 -0.16 -9.21 6.49
N CYS A 52 -0.58 -8.07 5.96
CA CYS A 52 0.12 -7.35 4.91
C CYS A 52 0.80 -6.10 5.49
N CYS A 53 2.01 -5.80 5.02
CA CYS A 53 2.67 -4.53 5.27
C CYS A 53 2.06 -3.47 4.36
N GLY A 54 1.29 -2.54 4.94
CA GLY A 54 0.56 -1.51 4.21
C GLY A 54 0.84 -0.10 4.73
N ILE A 55 0.34 0.90 4.01
CA ILE A 55 0.39 2.31 4.43
C ILE A 55 -0.62 2.50 5.57
N GLU A 56 -0.16 3.05 6.69
CA GLU A 56 -1.01 3.41 7.82
C GLU A 56 -1.35 4.91 7.76
N GLU A 57 -0.33 5.76 7.64
CA GLU A 57 -0.48 7.20 7.43
C GLU A 57 0.15 7.64 6.10
N THR A 58 -0.48 8.61 5.45
CA THR A 58 0.06 9.28 4.25
C THR A 58 0.46 10.72 4.55
N HIS A 59 1.44 11.23 3.82
CA HIS A 59 1.69 12.65 3.66
C HIS A 59 1.63 13.04 2.18
N ASP A 60 1.48 14.34 1.92
CA ASP A 60 1.42 14.89 0.57
C ASP A 60 2.79 15.38 0.10
N ILE A 61 3.09 15.12 -1.17
CA ILE A 61 4.25 15.65 -1.88
C ILE A 61 3.73 16.41 -3.07
N THR A 62 4.01 17.71 -3.13
CA THR A 62 3.63 18.57 -4.25
C THR A 62 4.84 18.81 -5.14
N VAL A 63 4.66 18.67 -6.45
CA VAL A 63 5.67 18.95 -7.47
C VAL A 63 5.12 19.93 -8.50
N SER A 64 5.97 20.87 -8.92
CA SER A 64 5.64 21.83 -9.97
C SER A 64 6.13 21.29 -11.31
N VAL A 65 5.23 21.19 -12.29
CA VAL A 65 5.50 20.61 -13.61
C VAL A 65 5.16 21.60 -14.71
N GLY A 66 5.98 21.64 -15.75
CA GLY A 66 5.70 22.45 -16.94
C GLY A 66 4.67 21.78 -17.83
N CYS A 67 3.56 22.47 -18.09
CA CYS A 67 2.51 22.06 -19.02
C CYS A 67 2.32 23.10 -20.13
N ALA A 68 1.56 22.74 -21.16
CA ALA A 68 1.25 23.64 -22.28
C ALA A 68 0.61 24.96 -21.82
N ASP A 69 -0.20 24.89 -20.75
CA ASP A 69 -0.89 26.05 -20.16
C ASP A 69 -0.06 26.79 -19.08
N GLY A 70 1.20 26.41 -18.89
CA GLY A 70 2.10 26.98 -17.88
C GLY A 70 2.52 25.99 -16.78
N LEU A 71 3.02 26.52 -15.66
CA LEU A 71 3.41 25.70 -14.51
C LEU A 71 2.17 25.23 -13.74
N ARG A 72 2.10 23.93 -13.46
CA ARG A 72 1.02 23.31 -12.70
C ARG A 72 1.59 22.58 -11.49
N GLU A 73 0.96 22.75 -10.34
CA GLU A 73 1.26 21.95 -9.15
C GLU A 73 0.44 20.66 -9.14
N VAL A 74 1.11 19.54 -8.89
CA VAL A 74 0.50 18.22 -8.78
C VAL A 74 0.90 17.60 -7.46
N THR A 75 -0.11 17.14 -6.70
CA THR A 75 0.10 16.53 -5.38
C THR A 75 -0.04 15.01 -5.46
N PHE A 76 0.92 14.32 -4.85
CA PHE A 76 0.97 12.87 -4.73
C PHE A 76 0.96 12.45 -3.27
N LYS A 77 0.20 11.40 -2.96
CA LYS A 77 0.24 10.74 -1.65
C LYS A 77 1.50 9.87 -1.54
N SER A 78 2.17 9.95 -0.40
CA SER A 78 3.39 9.21 -0.08
C SER A 78 3.26 8.60 1.32
N ALA A 79 3.80 7.40 1.53
CA ALA A 79 3.72 6.75 2.84
C ALA A 79 4.49 7.54 3.91
N LYS A 80 3.81 7.90 5.00
CA LYS A 80 4.42 8.50 6.19
C LYS A 80 4.79 7.41 7.19
N THR A 81 3.87 6.49 7.47
CA THR A 81 4.11 5.30 8.31
C THR A 81 3.58 4.05 7.64
N CYS A 82 4.16 2.91 8.00
CA CYS A 82 3.77 1.59 7.51
C CYS A 82 3.52 0.66 8.70
N ALA A 83 2.47 -0.14 8.62
CA ALA A 83 2.09 -1.09 9.67
C ALA A 83 1.65 -2.43 9.08
N CYS A 84 1.76 -3.48 9.89
CA CYS A 84 1.18 -4.78 9.59
C CYS A 84 -0.30 -4.76 9.96
N SER A 85 -1.17 -5.10 9.01
CA SER A 85 -2.60 -5.16 9.23
C SER A 85 -3.25 -6.21 8.35
N VAL A 86 -4.53 -6.53 8.60
CA VAL A 86 -5.31 -7.40 7.71
C VAL A 86 -5.28 -6.82 6.31
N CYS A 87 -4.89 -7.64 5.33
CA CYS A 87 -4.80 -7.24 3.93
C CYS A 87 -6.15 -6.68 3.45
N ARG A 88 -6.17 -5.42 3.02
CA ARG A 88 -7.35 -4.77 2.43
C ARG A 88 -7.20 -4.74 0.92
N TYR A 89 -8.24 -5.14 0.20
CA TYR A 89 -8.38 -4.81 -1.22
C TYR A 89 -8.88 -3.37 -1.29
N VAL A 90 -8.10 -2.49 -1.92
CA VAL A 90 -8.46 -1.11 -2.23
C VAL A 90 -8.64 -1.00 -3.74
#